data_AF-X1TB49-F1
#
_entry.id   AF-X1TB49-F1
#
_cell.length_a   1.000
_cell.length_b   1.000
_cell.length_c   1.000
_cell.angle_alpha   90.00
_cell.angle_beta   90.00
_cell.angle_gamma   90.00
#
_symmetry.space_group_name_H-M   'P 1'
#
loop_
_entity.id
_entity.type
_entity.pdbx_description
1 polymer ?
#
loop_
_entity_poly.entity_id
_entity_poly.type
_entity_poly.pdbx_seq_one_letter_code
_entity_poly.pdbx_strand_id
1 'polypeptide(L)'
;DALMFGENIVVASSESDIATIAKSGTSFSMPFLSGFAILYREGWRAVTFAPLGEPRPWGSFPELEELERPPNIEILLDQYIRQVSIKPLNVITAKDNSYGYGMIIGDQVATALGLRPAVDIISSMGPILMLGLLGVVMVPMVKGFK
;
A
#
# COMPACT_ATOMS: atom_id res chain seq x y z
N ASP A 1 -16.44 -2.97 -3.71
CA ASP A 1 -15.77 -3.15 -2.41
C ASP A 1 -14.62 -2.19 -2.15
N ALA A 2 -13.84 -1.87 -3.16
CA ALA A 2 -12.82 -0.83 -3.11
C ALA A 2 -12.91 0.09 -4.32
N LEU A 3 -12.15 1.17 -4.30
CA LEU A 3 -11.98 2.13 -5.39
C LEU A 3 -10.66 1.90 -6.12
N MET A 4 -10.67 2.24 -7.41
CA MET A 4 -9.51 2.30 -8.30
C MET A 4 -9.66 3.52 -9.21
N PHE A 5 -8.59 3.89 -9.92
CA PHE A 5 -8.66 4.96 -10.92
C PHE A 5 -9.67 4.63 -12.02
N GLY A 6 -10.46 5.61 -12.43
CA GLY A 6 -11.47 5.42 -13.46
C GLY A 6 -11.79 6.68 -14.23
N GLU A 7 -10.97 7.72 -14.09
CA GLU A 7 -11.19 9.01 -14.74
C GLU A 7 -9.96 9.41 -15.53
N ASN A 8 -10.19 9.84 -16.78
CA ASN A 8 -9.16 10.31 -17.71
C ASN A 8 -7.98 9.34 -17.85
N ILE A 9 -8.29 8.04 -17.90
CA ILE A 9 -7.28 7.00 -18.08
C ILE A 9 -6.89 6.98 -19.55
N VAL A 10 -5.60 7.15 -19.81
CA VAL A 10 -5.03 7.03 -21.15
C VAL A 10 -5.04 5.55 -21.54
N VAL A 11 -5.82 5.21 -22.56
CA VAL A 11 -5.93 3.86 -23.09
C VAL A 11 -5.62 3.84 -24.59
N ALA A 12 -5.31 2.66 -25.12
CA ALA A 12 -5.12 2.50 -26.56
C ALA A 12 -6.40 2.88 -27.33
N SER A 13 -6.22 3.57 -28.45
CA SER A 13 -7.28 3.96 -29.38
C SER A 13 -7.29 3.03 -30.59
N SER A 14 -8.45 2.83 -31.20
CA SER A 14 -8.58 2.07 -32.46
C SER A 14 -8.18 2.87 -33.70
N GLU A 15 -7.77 4.13 -33.54
CA GLU A 15 -7.40 5.01 -34.65
C GLU A 15 -6.05 4.65 -35.31
N SER A 16 -5.10 4.12 -34.54
CA SER A 16 -3.75 3.72 -35.00
C SER A 16 -3.03 2.90 -33.92
N ASP A 17 -1.99 2.15 -34.28
CA ASP A 17 -1.19 1.31 -33.37
C ASP A 17 -0.50 2.08 -32.23
N ILE A 18 -0.30 3.38 -32.40
CA ILE A 18 0.30 4.27 -31.39
C ILE A 18 -0.70 5.26 -30.80
N ALA A 19 -1.94 5.27 -31.29
CA ALA A 19 -2.93 6.24 -30.87
C ALA A 19 -3.42 5.91 -29.45
N THR A 20 -3.64 6.95 -28.67
CA THR A 20 -4.20 6.85 -27.32
C THR A 20 -5.38 7.79 -27.18
N ILE A 21 -6.32 7.44 -26.31
CA ILE A 21 -7.51 8.23 -26.00
C ILE A 21 -7.76 8.19 -24.50
N ALA A 22 -8.17 9.31 -23.92
CA ALA A 22 -8.58 9.37 -22.52
C ALA A 22 -10.03 8.86 -22.39
N LYS A 23 -10.26 7.91 -21.48
CA LYS A 23 -11.60 7.41 -21.16
C LYS A 23 -11.86 7.41 -19.66
N SER A 24 -13.13 7.56 -19.30
CA SER A 24 -13.62 7.59 -17.93
C SER A 24 -14.78 6.63 -17.76
N GLY A 25 -14.92 6.07 -16.56
CA GLY A 25 -15.97 5.14 -16.17
C GLY A 25 -15.44 4.01 -15.29
N THR A 26 -16.34 3.41 -14.51
CA THR A 26 -16.01 2.28 -13.62
C THR A 26 -15.53 1.05 -14.40
N SER A 27 -15.96 0.88 -15.66
CA SER A 27 -15.44 -0.15 -16.56
C SER A 27 -13.94 0.00 -16.83
N PHE A 28 -13.39 1.22 -16.76
CA PHE A 28 -11.96 1.48 -16.91
C PHE A 28 -11.18 1.27 -15.60
N SER A 29 -11.88 1.20 -14.47
CA SER A 29 -11.29 0.81 -13.17
C SER A 29 -11.06 -0.69 -13.02
N MET A 30 -11.90 -1.51 -13.65
CA MET A 30 -11.83 -2.97 -13.52
C MET A 30 -10.51 -3.60 -14.00
N PRO A 31 -9.89 -3.16 -15.12
CA PRO A 31 -8.59 -3.66 -15.54
C PRO A 31 -7.47 -3.46 -14.51
N PHE A 32 -7.51 -2.40 -13.70
CA PHE A 32 -6.54 -2.20 -12.63
C PHE A 32 -6.72 -3.23 -11.52
N LEU A 33 -7.97 -3.50 -11.13
CA LEU A 33 -8.26 -4.51 -10.11
C LEU A 33 -7.89 -5.92 -10.59
N SER A 34 -8.21 -6.28 -11.83
CA SER A 34 -7.82 -7.58 -12.38
C SER A 34 -6.30 -7.70 -12.53
N GLY A 35 -5.62 -6.65 -12.97
CA GLY A 35 -4.16 -6.57 -12.99
C GLY A 35 -3.55 -6.80 -11.61
N PHE A 36 -4.13 -6.19 -10.58
CA PHE A 36 -3.70 -6.41 -9.19
C PHE A 36 -3.84 -7.88 -8.76
N ALA A 37 -4.97 -8.52 -9.07
CA ALA A 37 -5.18 -9.93 -8.77
C ALA A 37 -4.18 -10.84 -9.51
N ILE A 38 -3.83 -10.52 -10.76
CA ILE A 38 -2.80 -11.24 -11.53
C ILE A 38 -1.43 -11.08 -10.87
N LEU A 39 -1.03 -9.86 -10.54
CA LEU A 39 0.25 -9.57 -9.88
C LEU A 39 0.35 -10.26 -8.52
N TYR A 40 -0.72 -10.25 -7.75
CA TYR A 40 -0.81 -10.97 -6.50
C TYR A 40 -0.54 -12.47 -6.69
N ARG A 41 -1.22 -13.09 -7.67
CA ARG A 41 -1.07 -14.52 -7.95
C ARG A 41 0.31 -14.87 -8.47
N GLU A 42 0.90 -14.01 -9.30
CA GLU A 42 2.27 -14.17 -9.78
C GLU A 42 3.29 -13.98 -8.65
N GLY A 43 3.09 -13.01 -7.76
CA GLY A 43 3.92 -12.81 -6.57
C GLY A 43 3.91 -14.06 -5.67
N TRP A 44 2.73 -14.62 -5.42
CA TRP A 44 2.61 -15.89 -4.71
C TRP A 44 3.35 -17.02 -5.42
N ARG A 45 3.20 -17.14 -6.74
CA ARG A 45 3.91 -18.14 -7.53
C ARG A 45 5.42 -17.97 -7.43
N ALA A 46 5.94 -16.74 -7.54
CA ALA A 46 7.37 -16.46 -7.47
C ALA A 46 7.99 -16.76 -6.09
N VAL A 47 7.21 -16.57 -5.03
CA VAL A 47 7.60 -16.83 -3.64
C VAL A 47 7.54 -18.33 -3.31
N THR A 48 6.54 -19.05 -3.84
CA THR A 48 6.31 -20.48 -3.55
C THR A 48 7.00 -21.44 -4.51
N PHE A 49 7.24 -21.04 -5.77
CA PHE A 49 7.91 -21.85 -6.78
C PHE A 49 9.26 -21.22 -7.15
N ALA A 50 10.28 -22.06 -7.32
CA ALA A 50 11.54 -21.68 -7.94
C ALA A 50 11.32 -21.39 -9.45
N PRO A 51 12.24 -20.66 -10.12
CA PRO A 51 12.15 -20.37 -11.56
C PRO A 51 12.02 -21.62 -12.45
N LEU A 52 12.38 -22.80 -11.94
CA LEU A 52 12.36 -24.09 -12.63
C LEU A 52 11.11 -24.94 -12.33
N GLY A 53 10.10 -24.39 -11.65
CA GLY A 53 8.86 -25.12 -11.33
C GLY A 53 8.98 -26.08 -10.14
N GLU A 54 10.15 -26.19 -9.52
CA GLU A 54 10.28 -26.90 -8.26
C GLU A 54 9.68 -26.05 -7.12
N PRO A 55 8.86 -26.64 -6.24
CA PRO A 55 8.39 -25.94 -5.06
C PRO A 55 9.62 -25.50 -4.25
N ARG A 56 9.69 -24.23 -3.85
CA ARG A 56 10.68 -23.86 -2.82
C ARG A 56 10.32 -24.64 -1.57
N PRO A 57 11.29 -25.16 -0.81
CA PRO A 57 11.01 -25.81 0.45
C PRO A 57 10.13 -24.89 1.29
N TRP A 58 8.95 -25.38 1.63
CA TRP A 58 8.08 -24.80 2.64
C TRP A 58 8.96 -24.54 3.89
N GLY A 59 9.03 -23.27 4.30
CA GLY A 59 9.97 -22.79 5.33
C GLY A 59 10.93 -21.67 4.90
N SER A 60 10.93 -21.27 3.61
CA SER A 60 11.69 -20.08 3.17
C SER A 60 11.05 -18.76 3.63
N PHE A 61 9.79 -18.79 4.04
CA PHE A 61 9.00 -17.67 4.54
C PHE A 61 8.15 -18.14 5.73
N PRO A 62 8.66 -18.02 6.97
CA PRO A 62 7.97 -18.51 8.16
C PRO A 62 6.56 -17.92 8.32
N GLU A 63 6.33 -16.68 7.86
CA GLU A 63 5.02 -16.03 7.94
C GLU A 63 3.98 -16.62 6.97
N LEU A 64 4.41 -17.37 5.95
CA LEU A 64 3.52 -18.00 4.98
C LEU A 64 3.28 -19.48 5.30
N GLU A 65 3.98 -20.06 6.28
CA GLU A 65 3.77 -21.45 6.70
C GLU A 65 2.39 -21.68 7.35
N GLU A 66 1.76 -20.63 7.89
CA GLU A 66 0.39 -20.76 8.40
C GLU A 66 -0.66 -20.80 7.27
N LEU A 67 -0.30 -20.37 6.05
CA LEU A 67 -1.18 -20.37 4.89
C LEU A 67 -0.89 -21.58 3.98
N GLU A 68 -1.51 -22.73 4.27
CA GLU A 68 -1.42 -23.98 3.48
C GLU A 68 -1.59 -23.77 1.96
N ARG A 69 -2.32 -22.72 1.54
CA ARG A 69 -2.57 -22.35 0.15
C ARG A 69 -2.69 -20.82 0.03
N PRO A 70 -2.38 -20.23 -1.14
CA PRO A 70 -2.72 -18.84 -1.38
C PRO A 70 -4.24 -18.65 -1.16
N PRO A 71 -4.64 -17.60 -0.42
CA PRO A 71 -6.04 -17.36 -0.13
C PRO A 71 -6.78 -17.12 -1.45
N ASN A 72 -7.97 -17.72 -1.57
CA ASN A 72 -8.82 -17.52 -2.73
C ASN A 72 -9.14 -16.02 -2.89
N ILE A 73 -9.47 -15.60 -4.11
CA ILE A 73 -9.79 -14.20 -4.42
C ILE A 73 -10.93 -13.66 -3.55
N GLU A 74 -11.89 -14.49 -3.20
CA GLU A 74 -12.99 -14.14 -2.27
C GLU A 74 -12.45 -13.77 -0.89
N ILE A 75 -11.53 -14.58 -0.35
CA ILE A 75 -10.89 -14.31 0.95
C ILE A 75 -10.08 -13.02 0.89
N LEU A 76 -9.37 -12.78 -0.21
CA LEU A 76 -8.65 -11.52 -0.43
C LEU A 76 -9.58 -10.32 -0.42
N LEU A 77 -10.69 -10.41 -1.15
CA LEU A 77 -11.66 -9.33 -1.26
C LEU A 77 -12.42 -9.09 0.04
N ASP A 78 -12.72 -10.14 0.82
CA ASP A 78 -13.53 -9.99 2.03
C ASP A 78 -12.70 -9.68 3.28
N GLN A 79 -11.53 -10.28 3.42
CA GLN A 79 -10.72 -10.18 4.64
C GLN A 79 -9.58 -9.16 4.51
N TYR A 80 -8.92 -9.14 3.35
CA TYR A 80 -7.67 -8.39 3.16
C TYR A 80 -7.85 -7.05 2.46
N ILE A 81 -8.93 -6.87 1.67
CA ILE A 81 -9.16 -5.61 0.94
C ILE A 81 -9.17 -4.41 1.87
N ARG A 82 -9.70 -4.57 3.09
CA ARG A 82 -9.74 -3.53 4.11
C ARG A 82 -8.34 -3.12 4.58
N GLN A 83 -7.42 -4.07 4.67
CA GLN A 83 -6.06 -3.84 5.16
C GLN A 83 -5.20 -3.10 4.14
N VAL A 84 -5.45 -3.35 2.85
CA VAL A 84 -4.70 -2.75 1.74
C VAL A 84 -5.37 -1.52 1.14
N SER A 85 -6.57 -1.15 1.61
CA SER A 85 -7.30 0.02 1.12
C SER A 85 -7.23 1.18 2.08
N ILE A 86 -7.10 2.38 1.53
CA ILE A 86 -7.01 3.62 2.32
C ILE A 86 -8.14 4.56 1.90
N LYS A 87 -8.84 5.10 2.90
CA LYS A 87 -9.85 6.14 2.70
C LYS A 87 -9.27 7.54 2.88
N PRO A 88 -9.89 8.55 2.27
CA PRO A 88 -9.57 9.94 2.55
C PRO A 88 -9.76 10.30 4.03
N LEU A 89 -9.06 11.35 4.47
CA LEU A 89 -9.24 11.92 5.81
C LEU A 89 -10.70 12.32 6.04
N ASN A 90 -11.17 12.14 7.28
CA ASN A 90 -12.53 12.46 7.72
C ASN A 90 -13.66 11.59 7.13
N VAL A 91 -13.33 10.46 6.50
CA VAL A 91 -14.32 9.44 6.08
C VAL A 91 -14.38 8.31 7.10
N ILE A 92 -15.57 7.75 7.33
CA ILE A 92 -15.79 6.63 8.24
C ILE A 92 -14.95 5.42 7.80
N THR A 93 -14.21 4.82 8.74
CA THR A 93 -13.30 3.69 8.46
C THR A 93 -14.02 2.41 8.02
N ALA A 94 -15.24 2.18 8.50
CA ALA A 94 -16.07 1.04 8.09
C ALA A 94 -16.52 1.16 6.63
N LYS A 95 -16.90 0.04 6.00
CA LYS A 95 -17.38 0.01 4.61
C LYS A 95 -18.55 1.00 4.42
N ASP A 96 -18.50 1.80 3.35
CA ASP A 96 -19.59 2.68 2.96
C ASP A 96 -19.89 2.59 1.45
N ASN A 97 -20.97 3.23 0.99
CA ASN A 97 -21.41 3.14 -0.40
C ASN A 97 -20.67 4.07 -1.36
N SER A 98 -19.95 5.06 -0.84
CA SER A 98 -19.21 6.06 -1.62
C SER A 98 -17.77 5.62 -1.89
N TYR A 99 -17.12 5.02 -0.89
CA TYR A 99 -15.71 4.65 -0.92
C TYR A 99 -15.47 3.15 -0.74
N GLY A 100 -16.49 2.35 -0.40
CA GLY A 100 -16.27 0.97 -0.01
C GLY A 100 -15.34 0.90 1.20
N TYR A 101 -14.22 0.18 1.07
CA TYR A 101 -13.11 0.18 2.03
C TYR A 101 -12.02 1.22 1.72
N GLY A 102 -12.10 1.96 0.62
CA GLY A 102 -11.12 2.94 0.18
C GLY A 102 -10.44 2.55 -1.14
N MET A 103 -9.33 3.23 -1.46
CA MET A 103 -8.50 2.95 -2.63
C MET A 103 -7.42 1.92 -2.29
N ILE A 104 -7.32 0.86 -3.08
CA ILE A 104 -6.30 -0.17 -2.92
C ILE A 104 -4.92 0.46 -3.14
N ILE A 105 -4.03 0.29 -2.16
CA ILE A 105 -2.68 0.84 -2.14
C ILE A 105 -2.67 2.38 -2.31
N GLY A 106 -3.65 3.04 -1.69
CA GLY A 106 -3.82 4.50 -1.79
C GLY A 106 -2.61 5.32 -1.33
N ASP A 107 -1.79 4.79 -0.41
CA ASP A 107 -0.57 5.44 0.11
C ASP A 107 0.58 5.42 -0.90
N GLN A 108 0.83 4.26 -1.53
CA GLN A 108 1.86 4.15 -2.56
C GLN A 108 1.42 4.92 -3.81
N VAL A 109 0.13 4.91 -4.13
CA VAL A 109 -0.46 5.78 -5.16
C VAL A 109 -0.19 7.24 -4.85
N ALA A 110 -0.51 7.71 -3.64
CA ALA A 110 -0.27 9.09 -3.23
C ALA A 110 1.22 9.44 -3.34
N THR A 111 2.09 8.54 -2.88
CA THR A 111 3.55 8.69 -2.98
C THR A 111 4.02 8.78 -4.43
N ALA A 112 3.52 7.92 -5.31
CA ALA A 112 3.86 7.89 -6.73
C ALA A 112 3.40 9.15 -7.47
N LEU A 113 2.26 9.72 -7.06
CA LEU A 113 1.75 11.00 -7.56
C LEU A 113 2.46 12.22 -6.94
N GLY A 114 3.46 12.01 -6.08
CA GLY A 114 4.19 13.08 -5.41
C GLY A 114 3.43 13.74 -4.27
N LEU A 115 2.26 13.21 -3.88
CA LEU A 115 1.51 13.62 -2.71
C LEU A 115 2.19 13.00 -1.48
N ARG A 116 3.28 13.64 -1.02
CA ARG A 116 3.93 13.24 0.22
C ARG A 116 2.97 13.50 1.38
N PRO A 117 2.76 12.53 2.30
CA PRO A 117 2.06 12.84 3.54
C PRO A 117 2.79 14.01 4.19
N ALA A 118 2.03 15.03 4.59
CA ALA A 118 2.55 16.13 5.39
C ALA A 118 2.94 15.53 6.75
N VAL A 119 4.14 14.97 6.82
CA VAL A 119 4.78 14.66 8.09
C VAL A 119 5.01 16.02 8.72
N ASP A 120 4.21 16.33 9.73
CA ASP A 120 4.37 17.54 10.51
C ASP A 120 5.67 17.39 11.32
N ILE A 121 6.79 17.79 10.72
CA ILE A 121 8.15 17.73 11.28
C ILE A 121 8.19 18.43 12.65
N ILE A 122 7.26 19.35 12.91
CA ILE A 122 7.15 20.05 14.20
C ILE A 122 6.85 19.06 15.33
N SER A 123 6.10 17.99 15.08
CA SER A 123 5.77 16.95 16.08
C SER A 123 6.95 16.02 16.42
N SER A 124 7.94 15.88 15.54
CA SER A 124 9.13 15.04 15.76
C SER A 124 10.33 15.79 16.34
N MET A 125 10.29 17.13 16.39
CA MET A 125 11.35 17.93 17.02
C MET A 125 11.28 17.97 18.54
N GLY A 126 10.10 17.70 19.14
CA GLY A 126 9.89 17.71 20.59
C GLY A 126 10.85 16.79 21.37
N PRO A 127 10.96 15.50 21.02
CA PRO A 127 11.86 14.57 21.69
C PRO A 127 13.35 14.94 21.53
N ILE A 128 13.75 15.47 20.37
CA ILE A 128 15.14 15.84 20.08
C ILE A 128 15.57 17.07 20.89
N LEU A 129 14.70 18.07 21.00
CA LEU A 129 14.94 19.25 21.84
C LEU A 129 14.97 18.88 23.33
N MET A 130 14.13 17.94 23.77
CA MET A 130 14.13 17.46 25.15
C MET A 130 15.43 16.73 25.52
N LEU A 131 15.96 15.90 24.62
CA LEU A 131 17.26 15.24 24.79
C LEU A 131 18.43 16.23 24.77
N GLY A 132 18.38 17.24 23.90
CA GLY A 132 19.37 18.32 23.86
C GLY A 132 19.42 19.13 25.16
N LEU A 133 18.25 19.45 25.74
CA LEU A 133 18.15 20.17 27.01
C LEU A 133 18.62 19.31 28.20
N LEU A 134 18.30 18.02 28.24
CA LEU A 134 18.80 17.09 29.25
C LEU A 134 20.32 16.98 29.24
N GLY A 135 20.94 16.96 28.05
CA GLY A 135 22.40 16.96 27.90
C GLY A 135 23.07 18.19 28.50
N VAL A 136 22.49 19.38 28.30
CA VAL A 136 23.03 20.65 28.84
C VAL A 136 22.93 20.71 30.36
N VAL A 137 21.90 20.12 30.96
CA VAL A 137 21.70 20.11 32.43
C VAL A 137 22.58 19.04 33.11
N MET A 138 22.81 17.89 32.47
CA MET A 138 23.59 16.80 33.07
C MET A 138 25.12 17.05 33.04
N VAL A 139 25.64 17.76 32.04
CA VAL A 139 27.09 18.04 31.91
C VAL A 139 27.71 18.78 33.12
N PRO A 140 27.10 19.84 33.68
CA PRO A 140 27.63 20.46 34.89
C PRO A 140 27.47 19.58 36.14
N MET A 141 26.44 18.72 36.22
CA MET A 141 26.25 17.82 37.36
C MET A 141 27.34 16.74 37.44
N VAL A 142 27.79 16.20 36.31
CA VAL A 142 28.89 15.20 36.27
C VAL A 142 30.25 15.84 36.64
N LYS A 143 30.45 17.13 36.39
CA LYS A 143 31.67 17.85 36.79
C LYS A 143 31.70 18.24 38.27
N GLY A 144 30.56 18.27 38.96
CA GLY A 144 30.47 18.56 40.40
C GLY A 144 30.78 17.37 41.33
N PHE A 145 30.96 16.17 40.77
CA PHE A 145 31.26 14.94 41.51
C PHE A 145 32.75 14.52 41.46
N LYS A 146 33.65 15.40 41.02
CA LYS A 146 35.10 15.21 41.13
C LYS A 146 35.68 16.06 42.25
#